data_AF-A0A3D1B430-F1
#
_entry.id   AF-A0A3D1B430-F1
#
_cell.length_a   1.000
_cell.length_b   1.000
_cell.length_c   1.000
_cell.angle_alpha   90.00
_cell.angle_beta   90.00
_cell.angle_gamma   90.00
#
_symmetry.space_group_name_H-M   'P 1'
#
loop_
_entity.id
_entity.type
_entity.pdbx_description
1 polymer ?
#
loop_
_entity_poly.entity_id
_entity_poly.type
_entity_poly.pdbx_seq_one_letter_code
_entity_poly.pdbx_strand_id
1 'polypeptide(L)'
;MLLFSSLRSRLLRPVFLTLCGAVLVQVLVALVLTRSTIDGLEHDIERSLSEDSTRLLQALRTADAEVGSGLSGLAKRMTNDLSQGLTQRLTEEQEQLKEVLERHLKQSGDDLATLLAGVAPAAIWDNDVPALTEFVRMAHRNPAVVFVVYFDANGKQLTRHLNRQDPRVKALLEKGMGRTAFGKVLSAAENDPTLYLAKTSINPKGADIGHVILGFSTSAVSTELAAFDNRFQTLVASGAELVEAGLATTASDSAKIMASGLAAATEVAQSIESNSQKAVERSASALLWKISVGLVVTGALLLLAVTLVLGRQVLRRLGLLNTALRGLSAGHGDLTQRVKIHSADEVGEMADA
;
A
#
# COMPACT_ATOMS: atom_id res chain seq x y z
N MET A 1 -38.06 57.42 -39.49
CA MET A 1 -38.47 58.28 -40.63
C MET A 1 -37.31 58.79 -41.49
N LEU A 2 -36.09 58.98 -40.98
CA LEU A 2 -34.93 59.43 -41.78
C LEU A 2 -34.35 58.36 -42.74
N LEU A 3 -34.38 57.07 -42.36
CA LEU A 3 -33.89 55.95 -43.18
C LEU A 3 -34.66 55.77 -44.51
N PHE A 4 -35.98 55.96 -44.52
CA PHE A 4 -36.77 55.83 -45.76
C PHE A 4 -36.65 57.07 -46.66
N SER A 5 -36.22 58.22 -46.12
CA SER A 5 -36.00 59.45 -46.89
C SER A 5 -34.70 59.41 -47.70
N SER A 6 -33.67 58.70 -47.23
CA SER A 6 -32.38 58.56 -47.94
C SER A 6 -32.48 57.63 -49.16
N LEU A 7 -33.40 56.65 -49.15
CA LEU A 7 -33.69 55.79 -50.30
C LEU A 7 -34.35 56.52 -51.48
N ARG A 8 -34.96 57.69 -51.25
CA ARG A 8 -35.69 58.46 -52.27
C ARG A 8 -34.80 59.46 -53.04
N SER A 9 -33.56 59.68 -52.59
CA SER A 9 -32.59 60.60 -53.21
C SER A 9 -31.63 59.87 -54.15
N ARG A 10 -31.52 60.32 -55.41
CA ARG A 10 -30.68 59.69 -56.45
C ARG A 10 -29.18 59.73 -56.16
N LEU A 11 -28.70 60.66 -55.33
CA LEU A 11 -27.28 60.82 -54.99
C LEU A 11 -26.84 60.01 -53.76
N LEU A 12 -27.75 59.73 -52.82
CA LEU A 12 -27.43 59.00 -51.57
C LEU A 12 -27.59 57.48 -51.68
N ARG A 13 -28.35 57.00 -52.68
CA ARG A 13 -28.60 55.58 -52.93
C ARG A 13 -27.33 54.74 -53.19
N PRO A 14 -26.36 55.16 -54.05
CA PRO A 14 -25.18 54.33 -54.31
C PRO A 14 -24.25 54.23 -53.08
N VAL A 15 -24.06 55.33 -52.34
CA VAL A 15 -23.21 55.34 -51.12
C VAL A 15 -23.83 54.52 -50.00
N PHE A 16 -25.15 54.56 -49.83
CA PHE A 16 -25.84 53.73 -48.84
C PHE A 16 -25.76 52.24 -49.18
N LEU A 17 -25.86 51.87 -50.45
CA LEU A 17 -25.75 50.48 -50.89
C LEU A 17 -24.33 49.92 -50.70
N THR A 18 -23.28 50.69 -51.01
CA THR A 18 -21.90 50.24 -50.79
C THR A 18 -21.58 50.12 -49.30
N LEU A 19 -22.08 51.02 -48.46
CA LEU A 19 -21.89 50.96 -47.01
C LEU A 19 -22.66 49.81 -46.36
N CYS A 20 -23.92 49.58 -46.77
CA CYS A 20 -24.65 48.37 -46.37
C CYS A 20 -23.90 47.10 -46.80
N GLY A 21 -23.39 47.06 -48.04
CA GLY A 21 -22.60 45.94 -48.53
C GLY A 21 -21.32 45.71 -47.71
N ALA A 22 -20.59 46.78 -47.39
CA ALA A 22 -19.38 46.70 -46.56
C ALA A 22 -19.65 46.20 -45.14
N VAL A 23 -20.72 46.68 -44.49
CA VAL A 23 -21.15 46.18 -43.17
C VAL A 23 -21.54 44.70 -43.26
N LEU A 24 -22.25 44.30 -44.31
CA LEU A 24 -22.64 42.90 -44.52
C LEU A 24 -21.41 41.99 -44.68
N VAL A 25 -20.44 42.41 -45.50
CA VAL A 25 -19.17 41.68 -45.68
C VAL A 25 -18.39 41.61 -44.37
N GLN A 26 -18.27 42.71 -43.63
CA GLN A 26 -17.58 42.74 -42.34
C GLN A 26 -18.23 41.79 -41.34
N VAL A 27 -19.58 41.79 -41.25
CA VAL A 27 -20.34 40.87 -40.40
C VAL A 27 -20.05 39.42 -40.78
N LEU A 28 -20.04 39.11 -42.07
CA LEU A 28 -19.83 37.77 -42.58
C LEU A 28 -18.41 37.28 -42.28
N VAL A 29 -17.38 38.11 -42.53
CA VAL A 29 -15.98 37.79 -42.22
C VAL A 29 -15.79 37.57 -40.72
N ALA A 30 -16.35 38.44 -39.88
CA ALA A 30 -16.25 38.30 -38.43
C ALA A 30 -16.94 37.01 -37.92
N LEU A 31 -18.10 36.67 -38.49
CA LEU A 31 -18.81 35.42 -38.18
C LEU A 31 -18.00 34.18 -38.57
N VAL A 32 -17.37 34.19 -39.75
CA VAL A 32 -16.53 33.07 -40.22
C VAL A 32 -15.31 32.90 -39.32
N LEU A 33 -14.59 33.98 -39.03
CA LEU A 33 -13.41 33.94 -38.15
C LEU A 33 -13.75 33.49 -36.73
N THR A 34 -14.88 33.96 -36.18
CA THR A 34 -15.31 33.57 -34.84
C THR A 34 -15.68 32.10 -34.77
N ARG A 35 -16.39 31.58 -35.79
CA ARG A 35 -16.71 30.14 -35.88
C ARG A 35 -15.45 29.29 -35.96
N SER A 36 -14.51 29.63 -36.85
CA SER A 36 -13.27 28.86 -36.97
C SER A 36 -12.42 28.85 -35.70
N THR A 37 -12.37 29.97 -34.97
CA THR A 37 -11.60 30.05 -33.71
C THR A 37 -12.26 29.26 -32.58
N ILE A 38 -13.59 29.24 -32.53
CA ILE A 38 -14.35 28.45 -31.54
C ILE A 38 -14.20 26.95 -31.83
N ASP A 39 -14.35 26.54 -33.09
CA ASP A 39 -14.16 25.14 -33.49
C ASP A 39 -12.73 24.67 -33.14
N GLY A 40 -11.72 25.52 -33.37
CA GLY A 40 -10.33 25.23 -32.97
C GLY A 40 -10.15 25.10 -31.45
N LEU A 41 -10.76 25.99 -30.67
CA LEU A 41 -10.69 25.95 -29.21
C LEU A 41 -11.39 24.71 -28.63
N GLU A 42 -12.52 24.31 -29.21
CA GLU A 42 -13.23 23.09 -28.83
C GLU A 42 -12.36 21.84 -29.05
N HIS A 43 -11.73 21.72 -30.23
CA HIS A 43 -10.82 20.62 -30.53
C HIS A 43 -9.58 20.60 -29.61
N ASP A 44 -9.01 21.77 -29.29
CA ASP A 44 -7.85 21.85 -28.38
C ASP A 44 -8.23 21.48 -26.94
N ILE A 45 -9.42 21.87 -26.47
CA ILE A 45 -9.93 21.50 -25.15
C ILE A 45 -10.22 19.99 -25.09
N GLU A 46 -10.85 19.44 -26.12
CA GLU A 46 -11.13 17.99 -26.20
C GLU A 46 -9.82 17.18 -26.19
N ARG A 47 -8.86 17.59 -27.02
CA ARG A 47 -7.57 16.91 -27.09
C ARG A 47 -6.78 17.00 -25.78
N SER A 48 -6.74 18.16 -25.13
CA SER A 48 -6.04 18.31 -23.85
C SER A 48 -6.71 17.53 -22.72
N LEU A 49 -8.04 17.54 -22.62
CA LEU A 49 -8.78 16.74 -21.63
C LEU A 49 -8.58 15.24 -21.83
N SER A 50 -8.60 14.76 -23.08
CA SER A 50 -8.33 13.35 -23.40
C SER A 50 -6.88 12.96 -23.05
N GLU A 51 -5.91 13.79 -23.42
CA GLU A 51 -4.49 13.55 -23.09
C GLU A 51 -4.24 13.55 -21.57
N ASP A 52 -4.86 14.46 -20.83
CA ASP A 52 -4.72 14.51 -19.37
C ASP A 52 -5.45 13.36 -18.66
N SER A 53 -6.66 13.01 -19.13
CA SER A 53 -7.42 11.85 -18.65
C SER A 53 -6.63 10.54 -18.83
N THR A 54 -6.07 10.32 -20.01
CA THR A 54 -5.26 9.12 -20.30
C THR A 54 -4.00 9.05 -19.45
N ARG A 55 -3.29 10.17 -19.26
CA ARG A 55 -2.13 10.26 -18.37
C ARG A 55 -2.49 9.96 -16.91
N LEU A 56 -3.59 10.52 -16.41
CA LEU A 56 -4.05 10.32 -15.04
C LEU A 56 -4.42 8.85 -14.80
N LEU A 57 -5.17 8.24 -15.72
CA LEU A 57 -5.54 6.82 -15.65
C LEU A 57 -4.32 5.90 -15.71
N GLN A 58 -3.32 6.25 -16.51
CA GLN A 58 -2.07 5.49 -16.56
C GLN A 58 -1.28 5.61 -15.25
N ALA A 59 -1.15 6.82 -14.70
CA ALA A 59 -0.49 7.04 -13.41
C ALA A 59 -1.17 6.28 -12.26
N LEU A 60 -2.51 6.29 -12.22
CA LEU A 60 -3.27 5.53 -11.23
C LEU A 60 -3.08 4.02 -11.38
N ARG A 61 -3.07 3.48 -12.61
CA ARG A 61 -2.78 2.06 -12.86
C ARG A 61 -1.38 1.65 -12.40
N THR A 62 -0.39 2.49 -12.66
CA THR A 62 0.98 2.23 -12.20
C THR A 62 1.06 2.26 -10.68
N ALA A 63 0.44 3.25 -10.03
CA ALA A 63 0.40 3.34 -8.57
C ALA A 63 -0.31 2.12 -7.94
N ASP A 64 -1.42 1.66 -8.52
CA ASP A 64 -2.16 0.47 -8.08
C ASP A 64 -1.27 -0.79 -8.14
N ALA A 65 -0.57 -0.99 -9.26
CA ALA A 65 0.35 -2.12 -9.43
C ALA A 65 1.53 -2.07 -8.45
N GLU A 66 2.11 -0.88 -8.23
CA GLU A 66 3.20 -0.66 -7.29
C GLU A 66 2.76 -0.97 -5.85
N VAL A 67 1.58 -0.49 -5.44
CA VAL A 67 1.01 -0.74 -4.11
C VAL A 67 0.69 -2.22 -3.93
N GLY A 68 0.05 -2.87 -4.91
CA GLY A 68 -0.26 -4.30 -4.85
C GLY A 68 1.00 -5.17 -4.73
N SER A 69 2.03 -4.85 -5.52
CA SER A 69 3.35 -5.50 -5.45
C SER A 69 4.03 -5.26 -4.11
N GLY A 70 4.01 -4.01 -3.62
CA GLY A 70 4.60 -3.61 -2.34
C GLY A 70 3.95 -4.33 -1.15
N LEU A 71 2.61 -4.42 -1.13
CA LEU A 71 1.87 -5.13 -0.08
C LEU A 71 2.16 -6.63 -0.10
N SER A 72 2.18 -7.25 -1.28
CA SER A 72 2.55 -8.66 -1.44
C SER A 72 4.00 -8.93 -0.99
N GLY A 73 4.93 -8.05 -1.36
CA GLY A 73 6.33 -8.12 -0.93
C GLY A 73 6.53 -7.89 0.56
N LEU A 74 5.75 -7.01 1.18
CA LEU A 74 5.77 -6.75 2.62
C LEU A 74 5.19 -7.94 3.40
N ALA A 75 4.08 -8.52 2.93
CA ALA A 75 3.48 -9.71 3.52
C ALA A 75 4.47 -10.89 3.56
N LYS A 76 5.16 -11.14 2.44
CA LYS A 76 6.20 -12.17 2.36
C LYS A 76 7.37 -11.91 3.30
N ARG A 77 7.88 -10.67 3.33
CA ARG A 77 8.99 -10.30 4.22
C ARG A 77 8.61 -10.43 5.69
N MET A 78 7.45 -9.92 6.09
CA MET A 78 6.98 -9.99 7.47
C MET A 78 6.77 -11.44 7.93
N THR A 79 6.21 -12.29 7.06
CA THR A 79 6.05 -13.73 7.35
C THR A 79 7.40 -14.41 7.55
N ASN A 80 8.35 -14.12 6.66
CA ASN A 80 9.69 -14.71 6.73
C ASN A 80 10.45 -14.25 7.98
N ASP A 81 10.43 -12.94 8.27
CA ASP A 81 11.09 -12.35 9.44
C ASP A 81 10.47 -12.89 10.74
N LEU A 82 9.15 -13.01 10.81
CA LEU A 82 8.44 -13.54 11.98
C LEU A 82 8.75 -15.03 12.17
N SER A 83 8.69 -15.83 11.10
CA SER A 83 9.00 -17.26 11.13
C SER A 83 10.44 -17.51 11.56
N GLN A 84 11.40 -16.76 10.99
CA GLN A 84 12.81 -16.87 11.34
C GLN A 84 13.06 -16.41 12.78
N GLY A 85 12.51 -15.27 13.19
CA GLY A 85 12.66 -14.73 14.53
C GLY A 85 12.06 -15.63 15.61
N LEU A 86 10.87 -16.17 15.38
CA LEU A 86 10.22 -17.15 16.27
C LEU A 86 11.04 -18.43 16.37
N THR A 87 11.46 -18.98 15.23
CA THR A 87 12.28 -20.21 15.21
C THR A 87 13.56 -20.04 16.00
N GLN A 88 14.26 -18.93 15.81
CA GLN A 88 15.50 -18.64 16.53
C GLN A 88 15.25 -18.53 18.05
N ARG A 89 14.31 -17.67 18.46
CA ARG A 89 14.01 -17.47 19.90
C ARG A 89 13.54 -18.74 20.58
N LEU A 90 12.72 -19.53 19.90
CA LEU A 90 12.19 -20.78 20.47
C LEU A 90 13.28 -21.85 20.57
N THR A 91 14.22 -21.91 19.62
CA THR A 91 15.36 -22.82 19.71
C THR A 91 16.25 -22.48 20.92
N GLU A 92 16.50 -21.18 21.14
CA GLU A 92 17.24 -20.68 22.31
C GLU A 92 16.53 -21.07 23.63
N GLU A 93 15.22 -20.84 23.74
CA GLU A 93 14.42 -21.21 24.92
C GLU A 93 14.36 -22.73 25.16
N GLN A 94 14.26 -23.51 24.10
CA GLN A 94 14.24 -24.97 24.19
C GLN A 94 15.56 -25.54 24.72
N GLU A 95 16.69 -25.00 24.27
CA GLU A 95 18.01 -25.41 24.76
C GLU A 95 18.17 -25.10 26.25
N GLN A 96 17.70 -23.93 26.69
CA GLN A 96 17.67 -23.57 28.11
C GLN A 96 16.76 -24.51 28.91
N LEU A 97 15.56 -24.81 28.42
CA LEU A 97 14.62 -25.71 29.09
C LEU A 97 15.21 -27.13 29.21
N LYS A 98 15.84 -27.62 28.14
CA LYS A 98 16.56 -28.90 28.14
C LYS A 98 17.60 -28.93 29.26
N GLU A 99 18.44 -27.89 29.32
CA GLU A 99 19.50 -27.80 30.32
C GLU A 99 18.94 -27.79 31.74
N VAL A 100 17.86 -27.03 31.97
CA VAL A 100 17.18 -26.97 33.28
C VAL A 100 16.59 -28.31 33.68
N LEU A 101 15.88 -28.99 32.76
CA LEU A 101 15.27 -30.29 33.04
C LEU A 101 16.33 -31.37 33.29
N GLU A 102 17.39 -31.41 32.49
CA GLU A 102 18.50 -32.34 32.69
C GLU A 102 19.19 -32.09 34.03
N ARG A 103 19.44 -30.82 34.38
CA ARG A 103 20.06 -30.46 35.67
C ARG A 103 19.18 -30.88 36.85
N HIS A 104 17.88 -30.61 36.79
CA HIS A 104 16.94 -30.98 37.83
C HIS A 104 16.81 -32.51 37.97
N LEU A 105 16.84 -33.24 36.85
CA LEU A 105 16.82 -34.71 36.87
C LEU A 105 18.10 -35.29 37.50
N LYS A 106 19.26 -34.75 37.15
CA LYS A 106 20.55 -35.15 37.76
C LYS A 106 20.54 -34.88 39.27
N GLN A 107 20.11 -33.69 39.67
CA GLN A 107 19.99 -33.31 41.08
C GLN A 107 19.02 -34.21 41.84
N SER A 108 17.85 -34.53 41.27
CA SER A 108 16.91 -35.48 41.88
C SER A 108 17.53 -36.87 42.03
N GLY A 109 18.39 -37.29 41.09
CA GLY A 109 19.15 -38.52 41.19
C GLY A 109 20.17 -38.51 42.32
N ASP A 110 20.91 -37.40 42.47
CA ASP A 110 21.86 -37.19 43.56
C ASP A 110 21.18 -37.16 44.94
N ASP A 111 20.02 -36.52 45.04
CA ASP A 111 19.21 -36.48 46.26
C ASP A 111 18.72 -37.89 46.64
N LEU A 112 18.23 -38.67 45.67
CA LEU A 112 17.82 -40.05 45.92
C LEU A 112 19.02 -40.94 46.29
N ALA A 113 20.18 -40.78 45.67
CA ALA A 113 21.39 -41.49 46.04
C ALA A 113 21.84 -41.12 47.47
N THR A 114 21.71 -39.85 47.86
CA THR A 114 21.99 -39.37 49.22
C THR A 114 21.02 -39.95 50.25
N LEU A 115 19.72 -40.00 49.94
CA LEU A 115 18.73 -40.63 50.81
C LEU A 115 19.00 -42.13 50.98
N LEU A 116 19.31 -42.83 49.87
CA LEU A 116 19.67 -44.25 49.88
C LEU A 116 20.96 -44.52 50.65
N ALA A 117 21.93 -43.61 50.58
CA ALA A 117 23.16 -43.69 51.36
C ALA A 117 22.92 -43.42 52.85
N GLY A 118 21.97 -42.55 53.20
CA GLY A 118 21.63 -42.22 54.59
C GLY A 118 20.92 -43.34 55.34
N VAL A 119 20.09 -44.14 54.67
CA VAL A 119 19.35 -45.25 55.30
C VAL A 119 20.12 -46.58 55.33
N ALA A 120 21.21 -46.69 54.58
CA ALA A 120 22.00 -47.91 54.45
C ALA A 120 22.91 -48.31 55.65
N PRO A 121 23.43 -47.41 56.52
CA PRO A 121 24.45 -47.77 57.50
C PRO A 121 24.06 -48.89 58.45
N ALA A 122 22.83 -48.87 58.97
CA ALA A 122 22.34 -49.90 59.89
C ALA A 122 22.35 -51.28 59.21
N ALA A 123 21.81 -51.35 57.99
CA ALA A 123 21.77 -52.59 57.21
C ALA A 123 23.16 -53.08 56.78
N ILE A 124 24.13 -52.19 56.54
CA ILE A 124 25.52 -52.57 56.22
C ILE A 124 26.23 -53.14 57.45
N TRP A 125 26.09 -52.51 58.62
CA TRP A 125 26.72 -52.98 59.86
C TRP A 125 26.15 -54.32 60.33
N ASP A 126 24.84 -54.51 60.20
CA ASP A 126 24.17 -55.76 60.55
C ASP A 126 24.28 -56.84 59.46
N ASN A 127 24.93 -56.52 58.33
CA ASN A 127 25.05 -57.37 57.14
C ASN A 127 23.67 -57.85 56.61
N ASP A 128 22.65 -57.01 56.76
CA ASP A 128 21.27 -57.26 56.33
C ASP A 128 21.11 -56.94 54.83
N VAL A 129 21.61 -57.87 54.01
CA VAL A 129 21.46 -57.84 52.56
C VAL A 129 19.98 -57.82 52.10
N PRO A 130 19.05 -58.55 52.76
CA PRO A 130 17.62 -58.40 52.50
C PRO A 130 17.10 -56.97 52.64
N ALA A 131 17.44 -56.25 53.71
CA ALA A 131 17.03 -54.85 53.91
C ALA A 131 17.59 -53.92 52.81
N LEU A 132 18.88 -54.07 52.47
CA LEU A 132 19.48 -53.31 51.36
C LEU A 132 18.78 -53.61 50.02
N THR A 133 18.33 -54.85 49.82
CA THR A 133 17.60 -55.25 48.62
C THR A 133 16.21 -54.62 48.55
N GLU A 134 15.53 -54.45 49.68
CA GLU A 134 14.26 -53.72 49.72
C GLU A 134 14.43 -52.23 49.44
N PHE A 135 15.50 -51.58 49.92
CA PHE A 135 15.79 -50.19 49.54
C PHE A 135 15.99 -50.04 48.02
N VAL A 136 16.69 -50.98 47.39
CA VAL A 136 16.83 -51.03 45.92
C VAL A 136 15.46 -51.19 45.25
N ARG A 137 14.60 -52.08 45.74
CA ARG A 137 13.25 -52.28 45.19
C ARG A 137 12.37 -51.04 45.34
N MET A 138 12.49 -50.31 46.46
CA MET A 138 11.79 -49.05 46.68
C MET A 138 12.27 -47.98 45.70
N ALA A 139 13.58 -47.88 45.45
CA ALA A 139 14.13 -46.97 44.46
C ALA A 139 13.64 -47.27 43.03
N HIS A 140 13.51 -48.55 42.67
CA HIS A 140 12.94 -48.97 41.38
C HIS A 140 11.46 -48.62 41.18
N ARG A 141 10.74 -48.13 42.20
CA ARG A 141 9.38 -47.58 42.02
C ARG A 141 9.41 -46.27 41.23
N ASN A 142 10.53 -45.55 41.23
CA ASN A 142 10.71 -44.40 40.36
C ASN A 142 11.03 -44.90 38.94
N PRO A 143 10.20 -44.60 37.93
CA PRO A 143 10.40 -45.10 36.55
C PRO A 143 11.70 -44.59 35.91
N ALA A 144 12.26 -43.49 36.40
CA ALA A 144 13.54 -42.97 35.94
C ALA A 144 14.74 -43.78 36.45
N VAL A 145 14.60 -44.57 37.51
CA VAL A 145 15.67 -45.41 38.03
C VAL A 145 15.76 -46.71 37.23
N VAL A 146 16.93 -46.98 36.64
CA VAL A 146 17.21 -48.19 35.85
C VAL A 146 17.83 -49.29 36.71
N PHE A 147 18.75 -48.93 37.59
CA PHE A 147 19.38 -49.86 38.53
C PHE A 147 19.92 -49.14 39.77
N VAL A 148 20.04 -49.87 40.88
CA VAL A 148 20.71 -49.41 42.11
C VAL A 148 21.57 -50.53 42.66
N VAL A 149 22.80 -50.23 43.07
CA VAL A 149 23.67 -51.19 43.75
C VAL A 149 24.43 -50.56 44.91
N TYR A 150 24.49 -51.32 46.00
CA TYR A 150 25.32 -51.03 47.16
C TYR A 150 26.65 -51.77 47.07
N PHE A 151 27.72 -51.08 47.43
CA PHE A 151 29.07 -51.60 47.55
C PHE A 151 29.58 -51.43 48.97
N ASP A 152 30.40 -52.38 49.43
CA ASP A 152 31.14 -52.24 50.69
C ASP A 152 32.36 -51.31 50.54
N ALA A 153 33.07 -51.07 51.65
CA ALA A 153 34.30 -50.28 51.69
C ALA A 153 35.42 -50.84 50.78
N ASN A 154 35.37 -52.12 50.41
CA ASN A 154 36.34 -52.79 49.52
C ASN A 154 35.89 -52.80 48.05
N GLY A 155 34.74 -52.19 47.72
CA GLY A 155 34.16 -52.20 46.38
C GLY A 155 33.49 -53.52 45.99
N LYS A 156 33.19 -54.41 46.93
CA LYS A 156 32.43 -55.64 46.70
C LYS A 156 30.93 -55.33 46.71
N GLN A 157 30.24 -55.83 45.69
CA GLN A 157 28.79 -55.70 45.56
C GLN A 157 28.04 -56.39 46.71
N LEU A 158 27.19 -55.65 47.41
CA LEU A 158 26.35 -56.10 48.51
C LEU A 158 24.97 -56.57 48.03
N THR A 159 24.32 -55.81 47.14
CA THR A 159 23.00 -56.16 46.59
C THR A 159 23.10 -56.82 45.23
N ARG A 160 22.32 -57.88 44.98
CA ARG A 160 22.30 -58.61 43.69
C ARG A 160 21.05 -58.34 42.85
N HIS A 161 20.11 -57.55 43.35
CA HIS A 161 18.85 -57.32 42.68
C HIS A 161 19.03 -56.46 41.43
N LEU A 162 18.56 -56.98 40.31
CA LEU A 162 18.56 -56.29 39.02
C LEU A 162 17.24 -56.59 38.33
N ASN A 163 16.52 -55.56 37.91
CA ASN A 163 15.25 -55.75 37.21
C ASN A 163 15.48 -56.19 35.76
N ARG A 164 15.65 -57.50 35.55
CA ARG A 164 15.85 -58.08 34.20
C ARG A 164 14.62 -58.02 33.31
N GLN A 165 13.47 -57.61 33.83
CA GLN A 165 12.25 -57.43 33.03
C GLN A 165 12.26 -56.08 32.29
N ASP A 166 12.99 -55.09 32.81
CA ASP A 166 13.14 -53.78 32.17
C ASP A 166 13.92 -53.92 30.84
N PRO A 167 13.35 -53.48 29.69
CA PRO A 167 14.03 -53.49 28.40
C PRO A 167 15.38 -52.74 28.42
N ARG A 168 15.48 -51.66 29.20
CA ARG A 168 16.70 -50.85 29.33
C ARG A 168 17.82 -51.66 29.96
N VAL A 169 17.51 -52.41 31.01
CA VAL A 169 18.47 -53.30 31.69
C VAL A 169 18.91 -54.44 30.77
N LYS A 170 18.00 -55.01 29.98
CA LYS A 170 18.36 -56.03 28.98
C LYS A 170 19.33 -55.50 27.93
N ALA A 171 19.06 -54.31 27.38
CA ALA A 171 19.94 -53.66 26.42
C ALA A 171 21.35 -53.40 27.01
N LEU A 172 21.43 -52.96 28.27
CA LEU A 172 22.70 -52.75 28.97
C LEU A 172 23.46 -54.07 29.24
N LEU A 173 22.74 -55.16 29.53
CA LEU A 173 23.35 -56.49 29.71
C LEU A 173 23.95 -57.07 28.44
N GLU A 174 23.35 -56.78 27.28
CA GLU A 174 23.84 -57.20 25.96
C GLU A 174 25.06 -56.40 25.51
N LYS A 175 25.06 -55.08 25.75
CA LYS A 175 26.15 -54.18 25.37
C LYS A 175 27.35 -54.22 26.33
N GLY A 176 27.12 -54.59 27.59
CA GLY A 176 28.11 -54.49 28.66
C GLY A 176 29.19 -55.57 28.67
N MET A 177 30.40 -55.19 29.09
CA MET A 177 31.55 -56.07 29.26
C MET A 177 31.81 -56.31 30.75
N GLY A 178 31.72 -57.57 31.21
CA GLY A 178 31.93 -57.88 32.62
C GLY A 178 31.66 -59.34 32.99
N ARG A 179 32.29 -59.79 34.08
CA ARG A 179 32.15 -61.15 34.63
C ARG A 179 30.85 -61.35 35.40
N THR A 180 30.29 -60.29 35.97
CA THR A 180 29.01 -60.28 36.70
C THR A 180 27.93 -59.56 35.90
N ALA A 181 26.66 -59.92 36.10
CA ALA A 181 25.54 -59.25 35.43
C ALA A 181 25.52 -57.74 35.71
N PHE A 182 25.84 -57.33 36.94
CA PHE A 182 25.93 -55.91 37.27
C PHE A 182 27.15 -55.23 36.65
N GLY A 183 28.32 -55.89 36.64
CA GLY A 183 29.51 -55.34 36.00
C GLY A 183 29.29 -55.04 34.51
N LYS A 184 28.52 -55.90 33.82
CA LYS A 184 28.06 -55.61 32.44
C LYS A 184 27.21 -54.35 32.40
N VAL A 185 26.16 -54.26 33.21
CA VAL A 185 25.26 -53.09 33.23
C VAL A 185 26.00 -51.80 33.56
N LEU A 186 26.89 -51.82 34.56
CA LEU A 186 27.69 -50.65 34.95
C LEU A 186 28.62 -50.20 33.82
N SER A 187 29.35 -51.13 33.20
CA SER A 187 30.24 -50.81 32.06
C SER A 187 29.48 -50.24 30.86
N ALA A 188 28.27 -50.73 30.60
CA ALA A 188 27.43 -50.20 29.53
C ALA A 188 26.89 -48.82 29.89
N ALA A 189 26.48 -48.62 31.14
CA ALA A 189 25.92 -47.36 31.63
C ALA A 189 26.96 -46.23 31.70
N GLU A 190 28.22 -46.53 32.03
CA GLU A 190 29.32 -45.53 32.01
C GLU A 190 29.58 -44.97 30.61
N ASN A 191 29.24 -45.72 29.57
CA ASN A 191 29.44 -45.34 28.17
C ASN A 191 28.13 -44.88 27.48
N ASP A 192 26.99 -44.87 28.18
CA ASP A 192 25.69 -44.53 27.62
C ASP A 192 25.27 -43.08 27.97
N PRO A 193 25.19 -42.16 26.98
CA PRO A 193 24.81 -40.76 27.25
C PRO A 193 23.36 -40.59 27.70
N THR A 194 22.52 -41.62 27.59
CA THR A 194 21.12 -41.60 28.03
C THR A 194 20.94 -41.99 29.50
N LEU A 195 22.04 -42.37 30.16
CA LEU A 195 22.08 -42.68 31.58
C LEU A 195 22.96 -41.69 32.34
N TYR A 196 22.45 -41.24 33.48
CA TYR A 196 23.21 -40.51 34.48
C TYR A 196 23.54 -41.43 35.65
N LEU A 197 24.80 -41.45 36.07
CA LEU A 197 25.27 -42.25 37.19
C LEU A 197 25.45 -41.35 38.41
N ALA A 198 24.52 -41.44 39.36
CA ALA A 198 24.65 -40.81 40.66
C ALA A 198 25.44 -41.76 41.59
N LYS A 199 26.54 -41.27 42.14
CA LYS A 199 27.42 -42.02 43.05
C LYS A 199 27.56 -41.28 44.37
N THR A 200 27.16 -41.93 45.45
CA THR A 200 27.24 -41.33 46.80
C THR A 200 27.92 -42.27 47.78
N SER A 201 28.90 -41.76 48.51
CA SER A 201 29.56 -42.50 49.59
C SER A 201 28.66 -42.61 50.82
N ILE A 202 28.70 -43.76 51.47
CA ILE A 202 27.97 -44.07 52.70
C ILE A 202 28.92 -43.84 53.84
N ASN A 203 28.76 -42.69 54.49
CA ASN A 203 29.68 -42.25 55.53
C ASN A 203 28.91 -41.82 56.81
N PRO A 204 28.51 -42.77 57.68
CA PRO A 204 27.99 -42.43 58.99
C PRO A 204 29.11 -41.86 59.88
N LYS A 205 28.95 -40.60 60.30
CA LYS A 205 29.82 -39.93 61.30
C LYS A 205 31.32 -39.83 60.92
N GLY A 206 31.67 -39.84 59.63
CA GLY A 206 33.04 -39.65 59.16
C GLY A 206 33.78 -40.91 58.70
N ALA A 207 33.27 -42.12 58.98
CA ALA A 207 33.80 -43.38 58.48
C ALA A 207 33.13 -43.83 57.16
N ASP A 208 33.91 -43.95 56.08
CA ASP A 208 33.44 -44.54 54.81
C ASP A 208 33.28 -46.07 54.96
N ILE A 209 32.05 -46.55 54.83
CA ILE A 209 31.72 -47.97 54.94
C ILE A 209 31.23 -48.58 53.62
N GLY A 210 31.22 -47.79 52.54
CA GLY A 210 30.72 -48.22 51.25
C GLY A 210 30.18 -47.08 50.40
N HIS A 211 29.59 -47.42 49.26
CA HIS A 211 28.96 -46.44 48.38
C HIS A 211 27.76 -47.03 47.64
N VAL A 212 26.83 -46.16 47.25
CA VAL A 212 25.70 -46.52 46.40
C VAL A 212 25.91 -45.94 45.01
N ILE A 213 25.62 -46.75 43.99
CA ILE A 213 25.59 -46.32 42.58
C ILE A 213 24.17 -46.51 42.06
N LEU A 214 23.68 -45.45 41.42
CA LEU A 214 22.32 -45.34 40.93
C LEU A 214 22.34 -44.89 39.48
N GLY A 215 21.73 -45.70 38.60
CA GLY A 215 21.57 -45.36 37.19
C GLY A 215 20.21 -44.71 36.93
N PHE A 216 20.22 -43.44 36.54
CA PHE A 216 19.04 -42.67 36.15
C PHE A 216 18.93 -42.55 34.63
N SER A 217 17.74 -42.77 34.07
CA SER A 217 17.49 -42.59 32.65
C SER A 217 17.01 -41.17 32.36
N THR A 218 17.66 -40.50 31.41
CA THR A 218 17.24 -39.19 30.88
C THR A 218 16.29 -39.33 29.68
N SER A 219 15.97 -40.57 29.26
CA SER A 219 15.23 -40.84 28.03
C SER A 219 13.78 -40.35 28.05
N ALA A 220 13.12 -40.36 29.20
CA ALA A 220 11.76 -39.84 29.33
C ALA A 220 11.73 -38.32 29.08
N VAL A 221 12.71 -37.59 29.65
CA VAL A 221 12.86 -36.15 29.45
C VAL A 221 13.21 -35.83 27.99
N SER A 222 14.13 -36.58 27.38
CA SER A 222 14.49 -36.36 25.98
C SER A 222 13.34 -36.68 25.03
N THR A 223 12.53 -37.70 25.32
CA THR A 223 11.35 -38.05 24.52
C THR A 223 10.29 -36.95 24.61
N GLU A 224 10.01 -36.45 25.81
CA GLU A 224 9.04 -35.36 25.98
C GLU A 224 9.54 -34.08 25.31
N LEU A 225 10.84 -33.80 25.39
CA LEU A 225 11.45 -32.65 24.71
C LEU A 225 11.40 -32.78 23.19
N ALA A 226 11.58 -33.99 22.63
CA ALA A 226 11.43 -34.23 21.20
C ALA A 226 9.95 -34.12 20.74
N ALA A 227 9.01 -34.60 21.56
CA ALA A 227 7.58 -34.43 21.29
C ALA A 227 7.15 -32.95 21.39
N PHE A 228 7.73 -32.22 22.35
CA PHE A 228 7.61 -30.77 22.44
C PHE A 228 8.13 -30.13 21.15
N ASP A 229 9.40 -30.35 20.78
CA ASP A 229 10.02 -29.83 19.54
C ASP A 229 9.13 -30.00 18.31
N ASN A 230 8.62 -31.22 18.07
CA ASN A 230 7.76 -31.50 16.93
C ASN A 230 6.44 -30.70 16.96
N ARG A 231 5.80 -30.60 18.14
CA ARG A 231 4.60 -29.75 18.32
C ARG A 231 4.91 -28.27 18.05
N PHE A 232 6.10 -27.79 18.44
CA PHE A 232 6.51 -26.41 18.19
C PHE A 232 6.82 -26.15 16.72
N GLN A 233 7.56 -27.03 16.04
CA GLN A 233 7.78 -26.89 14.60
C GLN A 233 6.47 -26.86 13.83
N THR A 234 5.51 -27.72 14.23
CA THR A 234 4.17 -27.71 13.67
C THR A 234 3.44 -26.38 13.94
N LEU A 235 3.57 -25.82 15.14
CA LEU A 235 2.97 -24.54 15.51
C LEU A 235 3.56 -23.36 14.73
N VAL A 236 4.89 -23.32 14.56
CA VAL A 236 5.57 -22.29 13.78
C VAL A 236 5.17 -22.37 12.30
N ALA A 237 5.16 -23.57 11.72
CA ALA A 237 4.77 -23.77 10.33
C ALA A 237 3.31 -23.38 10.08
N SER A 238 2.38 -23.87 10.91
CA SER A 238 0.96 -23.54 10.80
C SER A 238 0.67 -22.07 11.09
N GLY A 239 1.38 -21.46 12.04
CA GLY A 239 1.28 -20.03 12.33
C GLY A 239 1.76 -19.17 11.18
N ALA A 240 2.90 -19.52 10.57
CA ALA A 240 3.42 -18.84 9.38
C ALA A 240 2.44 -18.95 8.20
N GLU A 241 1.88 -20.15 7.96
CA GLU A 241 0.89 -20.37 6.91
C GLU A 241 -0.40 -19.57 7.13
N LEU A 242 -0.91 -19.52 8.38
CA LEU A 242 -2.09 -18.72 8.73
C LEU A 242 -1.86 -17.22 8.53
N VAL A 243 -0.68 -16.72 8.94
CA VAL A 243 -0.31 -15.31 8.76
C VAL A 243 -0.13 -14.99 7.28
N GLU A 244 0.54 -15.85 6.52
CA GLU A 244 0.71 -15.69 5.07
C GLU A 244 -0.64 -15.68 4.36
N ALA A 245 -1.52 -16.64 4.66
CA ALA A 245 -2.85 -16.72 4.08
C ALA A 245 -3.71 -15.49 4.44
N GLY A 246 -3.66 -15.03 5.69
CA GLY A 246 -4.38 -13.85 6.15
C GLY A 246 -3.89 -12.55 5.49
N LEU A 247 -2.57 -12.37 5.41
CA LEU A 247 -1.96 -11.20 4.75
C LEU A 247 -2.19 -11.23 3.24
N ALA A 248 -2.05 -12.40 2.59
CA ALA A 248 -2.31 -12.56 1.16
C ALA A 248 -3.79 -12.27 0.82
N THR A 249 -4.71 -12.72 1.66
CA THR A 249 -6.14 -12.42 1.52
C THR A 249 -6.39 -10.92 1.67
N THR A 250 -5.83 -10.30 2.71
CA THR A 250 -5.98 -8.85 2.95
C THR A 250 -5.39 -8.02 1.81
N ALA A 251 -4.23 -8.41 1.28
CA ALA A 251 -3.60 -7.78 0.13
C ALA A 251 -4.46 -7.94 -1.13
N SER A 252 -5.02 -9.13 -1.36
CA SER A 252 -5.94 -9.39 -2.48
C SER A 252 -7.21 -8.54 -2.39
N ASP A 253 -7.81 -8.44 -1.21
CA ASP A 253 -9.01 -7.65 -1.01
C ASP A 253 -8.74 -6.15 -1.14
N SER A 254 -7.59 -5.67 -0.65
CA SER A 254 -7.16 -4.29 -0.87
C SER A 254 -6.98 -3.98 -2.35
N ALA A 255 -6.36 -4.90 -3.12
CA ALA A 255 -6.21 -4.77 -4.56
C ALA A 255 -7.58 -4.75 -5.28
N LYS A 256 -8.55 -5.57 -4.86
CA LYS A 256 -9.92 -5.50 -5.39
C LYS A 256 -10.59 -4.16 -5.11
N ILE A 257 -10.44 -3.63 -3.90
CA ILE A 257 -11.00 -2.33 -3.53
C ILE A 257 -10.38 -1.22 -4.38
N MET A 258 -9.04 -1.20 -4.54
CA MET A 258 -8.38 -0.19 -5.38
C MET A 258 -8.76 -0.33 -6.86
N ALA A 259 -8.82 -1.55 -7.39
CA ALA A 259 -9.30 -1.80 -8.75
C ALA A 259 -10.74 -1.30 -8.97
N SER A 260 -11.62 -1.48 -7.98
CA SER A 260 -12.99 -0.94 -8.02
C SER A 260 -13.00 0.60 -7.99
N GLY A 261 -12.13 1.22 -7.18
CA GLY A 261 -11.98 2.67 -7.12
C GLY A 261 -11.43 3.25 -8.42
N LEU A 262 -10.49 2.55 -9.06
CA LEU A 262 -9.98 2.91 -10.37
C LEU A 262 -11.06 2.80 -11.45
N ALA A 263 -11.89 1.75 -11.42
CA ALA A 263 -13.01 1.62 -12.33
C ALA A 263 -14.00 2.79 -12.17
N ALA A 264 -14.33 3.16 -10.93
CA ALA A 264 -15.16 4.34 -10.66
C ALA A 264 -14.50 5.64 -11.16
N ALA A 265 -13.18 5.81 -10.96
CA ALA A 265 -12.44 6.96 -11.48
C ALA A 265 -12.43 7.02 -13.02
N THR A 266 -12.32 5.87 -13.70
CA THR A 266 -12.42 5.81 -15.17
C THR A 266 -13.80 6.23 -15.67
N GLU A 267 -14.85 5.82 -14.99
CA GLU A 267 -16.23 6.21 -15.31
C GLU A 267 -16.43 7.72 -15.12
N VAL A 268 -15.92 8.27 -14.01
CA VAL A 268 -15.96 9.73 -13.77
C VAL A 268 -15.17 10.49 -14.84
N ALA A 269 -13.97 10.05 -15.21
CA ALA A 269 -13.17 10.70 -16.25
C ALA A 269 -13.88 10.72 -17.61
N GLN A 270 -14.49 9.59 -18.02
CA GLN A 270 -15.29 9.52 -19.25
C GLN A 270 -16.54 10.42 -19.18
N SER A 271 -17.17 10.50 -18.00
CA SER A 271 -18.31 11.38 -17.80
C SER A 271 -17.90 12.86 -17.90
N ILE A 272 -16.71 13.23 -17.39
CA ILE A 272 -16.17 14.58 -17.50
C ILE A 272 -15.93 14.91 -18.97
N GLU A 273 -15.30 14.03 -19.74
CA GLU A 273 -15.05 14.26 -21.17
C GLU A 273 -16.36 14.52 -21.94
N SER A 274 -17.36 13.66 -21.77
CA SER A 274 -18.66 13.82 -22.44
C SER A 274 -19.46 15.04 -21.96
N ASN A 275 -19.38 15.40 -20.68
CA ASN A 275 -20.06 16.58 -20.14
C ASN A 275 -19.33 17.87 -20.51
N SER A 276 -18.00 17.81 -20.65
CA SER A 276 -17.17 18.94 -21.08
C SER A 276 -17.47 19.30 -22.53
N GLN A 277 -17.54 18.31 -23.43
CA GLN A 277 -17.95 18.52 -24.82
C GLN A 277 -19.32 19.24 -24.88
N LYS A 278 -20.33 18.71 -24.17
CA LYS A 278 -21.66 19.33 -24.13
C LYS A 278 -21.66 20.73 -23.52
N ALA A 279 -20.83 20.99 -22.52
CA ALA A 279 -20.71 22.31 -21.89
C ALA A 279 -19.99 23.32 -22.80
N VAL A 280 -18.98 22.86 -23.54
CA VAL A 280 -18.24 23.64 -24.54
C VAL A 280 -19.15 23.97 -25.72
N GLU A 281 -19.86 23.00 -26.30
CA GLU A 281 -20.86 23.22 -27.38
C GLU A 281 -21.94 24.25 -26.96
N ARG A 282 -22.48 24.12 -25.74
CA ARG A 282 -23.46 25.07 -25.19
C ARG A 282 -22.87 26.46 -25.00
N SER A 283 -21.62 26.56 -24.54
CA SER A 283 -20.95 27.84 -24.32
C SER A 283 -20.58 28.50 -25.65
N ALA A 284 -20.06 27.73 -26.61
CA ALA A 284 -19.75 28.11 -27.98
C ALA A 284 -20.98 28.67 -28.70
N SER A 285 -22.09 27.93 -28.69
CA SER A 285 -23.35 28.36 -29.29
C SER A 285 -23.92 29.63 -28.64
N ALA A 286 -23.84 29.74 -27.31
CA ALA A 286 -24.24 30.95 -26.60
C ALA A 286 -23.34 32.15 -26.94
N LEU A 287 -22.03 31.94 -27.11
CA LEU A 287 -21.08 32.98 -27.50
C LEU A 287 -21.34 33.45 -28.94
N LEU A 288 -21.54 32.52 -29.88
CA LEU A 288 -21.91 32.82 -31.26
C LEU A 288 -23.20 33.62 -31.34
N TRP A 289 -24.20 33.29 -30.52
CA TRP A 289 -25.44 34.07 -30.43
C TRP A 289 -25.19 35.49 -29.91
N LYS A 290 -24.40 35.64 -28.84
CA LYS A 290 -24.07 36.97 -28.29
C LYS A 290 -23.27 37.83 -29.28
N ILE A 291 -22.28 37.24 -29.94
CA ILE A 291 -21.44 37.93 -30.93
C ILE A 291 -22.29 38.31 -32.15
N SER A 292 -23.10 37.41 -32.69
CA SER A 292 -23.96 37.72 -33.84
C SER A 292 -24.96 38.85 -33.54
N VAL A 293 -25.64 38.82 -32.40
CA VAL A 293 -26.54 39.91 -31.98
C VAL A 293 -25.76 41.21 -31.80
N GLY A 294 -24.61 41.18 -31.11
CA GLY A 294 -23.78 42.36 -30.89
C GLY A 294 -23.28 42.99 -32.19
N LEU A 295 -22.93 42.18 -33.18
CA LEU A 295 -22.41 42.64 -34.47
C LEU A 295 -23.52 43.25 -35.35
N VAL A 296 -24.74 42.68 -35.31
CA VAL A 296 -25.93 43.27 -35.94
C VAL A 296 -26.27 44.62 -35.31
N VAL A 297 -26.26 44.71 -33.98
CA VAL A 297 -26.54 45.97 -33.25
C VAL A 297 -25.49 47.03 -33.59
N THR A 298 -24.21 46.67 -33.57
CA THR A 298 -23.12 47.60 -33.89
C THR A 298 -23.18 48.06 -35.35
N GLY A 299 -23.45 47.15 -36.29
CA GLY A 299 -23.64 47.48 -37.70
C GLY A 299 -24.84 48.42 -37.93
N ALA A 300 -25.95 48.19 -37.22
CA ALA A 300 -27.11 49.06 -37.27
C ALA A 300 -26.83 50.46 -36.70
N LEU A 301 -26.09 50.54 -35.59
CA LEU A 301 -25.67 51.81 -34.99
C LEU A 301 -24.75 52.60 -35.93
N LEU A 302 -23.80 51.94 -36.59
CA LEU A 302 -22.94 52.55 -37.60
C LEU A 302 -23.74 53.10 -38.77
N LEU A 303 -24.66 52.32 -39.33
CA LEU A 303 -25.55 52.77 -40.41
C LEU A 303 -26.38 53.99 -40.01
N LEU A 304 -26.90 54.00 -38.77
CA LEU A 304 -27.68 55.10 -38.24
C LEU A 304 -26.81 56.36 -38.08
N ALA A 305 -25.60 56.23 -37.52
CA ALA A 305 -24.64 57.32 -37.37
C ALA A 305 -24.27 57.93 -38.73
N VAL A 306 -23.93 57.11 -39.73
CA VAL A 306 -23.61 57.58 -41.08
C VAL A 306 -24.81 58.28 -41.73
N THR A 307 -26.02 57.71 -41.60
CA THR A 307 -27.25 58.31 -42.13
C THR A 307 -27.50 59.68 -41.50
N LEU A 308 -27.23 59.84 -40.21
CA LEU A 308 -27.41 61.09 -39.49
C LEU A 308 -26.37 62.15 -39.89
N VAL A 309 -25.10 61.76 -40.05
CA VAL A 309 -24.02 62.66 -40.51
C VAL A 309 -24.28 63.15 -41.94
N LEU A 310 -24.55 62.23 -42.88
CA LEU A 310 -24.84 62.58 -44.27
C LEU A 310 -26.12 63.41 -44.39
N GLY A 311 -27.17 63.05 -43.63
CA GLY A 311 -28.41 63.83 -43.56
C GLY A 311 -28.16 65.26 -43.10
N ARG A 312 -27.38 65.45 -42.02
CA ARG A 312 -27.00 66.79 -41.54
C ARG A 312 -26.17 67.56 -42.57
N GLN A 313 -25.18 66.93 -43.18
CA GLN A 313 -24.27 67.59 -44.12
C GLN A 313 -25.00 68.04 -45.38
N VAL A 314 -25.87 67.19 -45.94
CA VAL A 314 -26.66 67.52 -47.13
C VAL A 314 -27.73 68.59 -46.81
N LEU A 315 -28.43 68.49 -45.68
CA LEU A 315 -29.40 69.51 -45.27
C LEU A 315 -28.75 70.87 -45.03
N ARG A 316 -27.54 70.91 -44.47
CA ARG A 316 -26.78 72.15 -44.28
C ARG A 316 -26.38 72.77 -45.61
N ARG A 317 -25.97 71.95 -46.59
CA ARG A 317 -25.65 72.42 -47.96
C ARG A 317 -26.89 72.88 -48.74
N LEU A 318 -28.03 72.18 -48.60
CA LEU A 318 -29.32 72.63 -49.16
C LEU A 318 -29.82 73.92 -48.49
N GLY A 319 -29.59 74.08 -47.19
CA GLY A 319 -29.85 75.32 -46.46
C GLY A 319 -29.02 76.47 -47.01
N LEU A 320 -27.72 76.26 -47.24
CA LEU A 320 -26.85 77.27 -47.88
C LEU A 320 -27.30 77.61 -49.30
N LEU A 321 -27.68 76.61 -50.10
CA LEU A 321 -28.17 76.82 -51.46
C LEU A 321 -29.52 77.55 -51.48
N ASN A 322 -30.44 77.21 -50.57
CA ASN A 322 -31.74 77.87 -50.42
C ASN A 322 -31.58 79.29 -49.87
N THR A 323 -30.63 79.54 -48.97
CA THR A 323 -30.31 80.90 -48.50
C THR A 323 -29.66 81.73 -49.60
N ALA A 324 -28.79 81.13 -50.44
CA ALA A 324 -28.23 81.78 -51.61
C ALA A 324 -29.30 82.07 -52.68
N LEU A 325 -30.24 81.13 -52.92
CA LEU A 325 -31.39 81.32 -53.80
C LEU A 325 -32.38 82.36 -53.26
N ARG A 326 -32.62 82.39 -51.94
CA ARG A 326 -33.42 83.43 -51.28
C ARG A 326 -32.73 84.78 -51.35
N GLY A 327 -31.41 84.83 -51.19
CA GLY A 327 -30.58 86.02 -51.41
C GLY A 327 -30.71 86.54 -52.84
N LEU A 328 -30.64 85.65 -53.84
CA LEU A 328 -30.86 85.97 -55.25
C LEU A 328 -32.32 86.39 -55.55
N SER A 329 -33.30 85.88 -54.80
CA SER A 329 -34.71 86.29 -54.96
C SER A 329 -35.07 87.59 -54.23
N ALA A 330 -34.29 87.98 -53.22
CA ALA A 330 -34.59 89.11 -52.33
C ALA A 330 -33.76 90.37 -52.63
N GLY A 331 -32.71 90.29 -53.45
CA GLY A 331 -31.88 91.44 -53.83
C GLY A 331 -31.41 91.34 -55.27
N HIS A 332 -31.86 92.31 -56.09
CA HIS A 332 -31.40 92.68 -57.45
C HIS A 332 -30.23 91.86 -58.00
N GLY A 333 -30.51 91.01 -59.00
CA GLY A 333 -29.54 90.17 -59.70
C GLY A 333 -28.41 90.97 -60.33
N ASP A 334 -27.29 91.09 -59.61
CA ASP A 334 -26.00 91.52 -60.11
C ASP A 334 -25.07 90.29 -60.18
N LEU A 335 -24.69 89.93 -61.41
CA LEU A 335 -23.89 88.76 -61.73
C LEU A 335 -22.38 88.99 -61.62
N THR A 336 -21.94 90.11 -61.00
CA THR A 336 -20.50 90.40 -60.81
C THR A 336 -19.95 89.99 -59.43
N GLN A 337 -20.77 89.46 -58.53
CA GLN A 337 -20.32 89.11 -57.18
C GLN A 337 -19.88 87.64 -57.06
N ARG A 338 -18.57 87.40 -56.91
CA ARG A 338 -18.02 86.06 -56.60
C ARG A 338 -18.46 85.61 -55.22
N VAL A 339 -19.15 84.47 -55.16
CA VAL A 339 -19.44 83.76 -53.90
C VAL A 339 -18.12 83.25 -53.32
N LYS A 340 -17.65 83.85 -52.22
CA LYS A 340 -16.50 83.34 -51.46
C LYS A 340 -16.91 82.07 -50.71
N ILE A 341 -16.66 80.91 -51.30
CA ILE A 341 -16.81 79.62 -50.62
C ILE A 341 -15.60 79.44 -49.70
N HIS A 342 -15.76 79.71 -48.41
CA HIS A 342 -14.77 79.27 -47.41
C HIS A 342 -15.09 77.82 -47.05
N SER A 343 -14.50 76.88 -47.78
CA SER A 343 -14.52 75.44 -47.45
C SER A 343 -13.09 74.99 -47.21
N ALA A 344 -12.82 74.38 -46.06
CA ALA A 344 -11.53 73.75 -45.73
C ALA A 344 -11.55 72.24 -46.05
N ASP A 345 -12.36 71.81 -47.04
CA ASP A 345 -12.38 70.43 -47.55
C ASP A 345 -11.78 70.36 -48.96
N GLU A 346 -11.52 69.15 -49.43
CA GLU A 346 -10.89 68.86 -50.74
C GLU A 346 -11.61 69.51 -51.94
N VAL A 347 -12.91 69.83 -51.81
CA VAL A 347 -13.69 70.52 -52.86
C VAL A 347 -13.50 72.03 -52.81
N GLY A 348 -13.19 72.58 -51.64
CA GLY A 348 -12.75 73.98 -51.50
C GLY A 348 -11.39 74.22 -52.16
N GLU A 349 -10.47 73.27 -52.01
CA GLU A 349 -9.13 73.34 -52.60
C GLU A 349 -9.16 73.21 -54.14
N MET A 350 -10.06 72.39 -54.68
CA MET A 350 -10.29 72.31 -56.14
C MET A 350 -11.01 73.54 -56.73
N ALA A 351 -11.68 74.37 -55.92
CA ALA A 351 -12.37 75.57 -56.41
C ALA A 351 -11.44 76.79 -56.51
N ASP A 352 -10.26 76.74 -55.88
CA ASP A 352 -9.22 77.78 -55.93
C ASP A 352 -8.11 77.50 -56.98
N ALA A 353 -8.17 76.38 -57.71
CA ALA A 353 -7.29 76.02 -58.84
C ALA A 353 -7.87 76.44 -60.19
#